data_AF-A0A6V7I6U4-F1
#
_entry.id   AF-A0A6V7I6U4-F1
#
_cell.length_a   1.000
_cell.length_b   1.000
_cell.length_c   1.000
_cell.angle_alpha   90.00
_cell.angle_beta   90.00
_cell.angle_gamma   90.00
#
_symmetry.space_group_name_H-M   'P 1'
#
loop_
_entity.id
_entity.type
_entity.pdbx_description
1 polymer ?
#
loop_
_entity_poly.entity_id
_entity_poly.type
_entity_poly.pdbx_seq_one_letter_code
_entity_poly.pdbx_strand_id
1 'polypeptide(L)'
;DESHVLKSHKTERTKAAQRIAANAKRILLLSGTPALSRPIELFSQLTLINRNFVKIHDYGLRYCEAKKTAFGWDYQGSSNTKELQQLLKCLFVLRRLKTDVLTQLPDRIRQVVMLDPELIKKGTKEMEAMAANLKRESLKGLEKHAELLRYYSESSKQRLNAVGAYVKDLIDKNQKFIIFAHHQCVLDKISEVLDKSKVRYIRIEGKTGADQRKNYVDQFQKRDDCLVAVLSITAANSGITLTAASFVVFAELYWNPA
;
A
#
# COMPACT_ATOMS: atom_id res chain seq x y z
N ASP A 1 -12.91 10.89 -2.58
CA ASP A 1 -12.11 9.87 -3.30
C ASP A 1 -11.37 9.02 -2.27
N GLU A 2 -10.64 7.99 -2.73
CA GLU A 2 -9.96 6.99 -1.89
C GLU A 2 -10.74 6.54 -0.66
N SER A 3 -12.00 6.13 -0.84
CA SER A 3 -12.94 5.88 0.26
C SER A 3 -12.49 4.81 1.27
N HIS A 4 -11.50 4.00 0.92
CA HIS A 4 -10.86 3.03 1.81
C HIS A 4 -10.26 3.68 3.08
N VAL A 5 -9.97 4.98 3.05
CA VAL A 5 -9.54 5.73 4.23
C VAL A 5 -10.62 5.85 5.31
N LEU A 6 -11.89 5.62 4.95
CA LEU A 6 -13.04 5.64 5.86
C LEU A 6 -13.34 4.27 6.49
N LYS A 7 -12.43 3.29 6.33
CA LYS A 7 -12.64 1.89 6.71
C LYS A 7 -13.09 1.63 8.15
N SER A 8 -12.79 2.52 9.10
CA SER A 8 -13.14 2.34 10.52
C SER A 8 -14.07 3.45 11.00
N HIS A 9 -15.21 3.07 11.58
CA HIS A 9 -16.18 4.02 12.16
C HIS A 9 -15.65 4.76 13.40
N LYS A 10 -14.54 4.30 14.00
CA LYS A 10 -13.99 4.89 15.22
C LYS A 10 -13.10 6.10 14.95
N THR A 11 -12.61 6.27 13.71
CA THR A 11 -11.66 7.33 13.38
C THR A 11 -12.35 8.68 13.23
N GLU A 12 -11.64 9.76 13.57
CA GLU A 12 -12.16 11.12 13.44
C GLU A 12 -12.52 11.47 11.99
N ARG A 13 -11.73 10.96 11.02
CA ARG A 13 -12.02 11.13 9.59
C ARG A 13 -13.39 10.55 9.21
N THR A 14 -13.70 9.34 9.65
CA THR A 14 -14.99 8.71 9.34
C THR A 14 -16.15 9.40 10.04
N LYS A 15 -15.97 9.82 11.30
CA LYS A 15 -16.99 10.60 12.02
C LYS A 15 -17.28 11.93 11.33
N ALA A 16 -16.24 12.63 10.88
CA ALA A 16 -16.40 13.87 10.12
C ALA A 16 -17.12 13.64 8.79
N ALA A 17 -16.73 12.59 8.04
CA ALA A 17 -17.41 12.20 6.82
C ALA A 17 -18.89 11.85 7.05
N GLN A 18 -19.23 11.16 8.14
CA GLN A 18 -20.61 10.86 8.52
C GLN A 18 -21.46 12.11 8.76
N ARG A 19 -20.91 13.13 9.43
CA ARG A 19 -21.62 14.42 9.65
C ARG A 19 -21.91 15.14 8.34
N ILE A 20 -20.96 15.15 7.42
CA ILE A 20 -21.15 15.75 6.09
C ILE A 20 -22.18 14.94 5.31
N ALA A 21 -22.02 13.62 5.28
CA ALA A 21 -22.92 12.68 4.63
C ALA A 21 -24.36 12.79 5.14
N ALA A 22 -24.57 13.07 6.44
CA ALA A 22 -25.89 13.22 7.06
C ALA A 22 -26.75 14.33 6.44
N ASN A 23 -26.12 15.35 5.86
CA ASN A 23 -26.81 16.48 5.22
C ASN A 23 -26.80 16.38 3.68
N ALA A 24 -26.07 15.42 3.12
CA ALA A 24 -25.97 15.25 1.67
C ALA A 24 -27.21 14.53 1.10
N LYS A 25 -27.72 15.05 -0.02
CA LYS A 25 -28.82 14.40 -0.78
C LYS A 25 -28.36 13.12 -1.48
N ARG A 26 -27.10 13.08 -1.92
CA ARG A 26 -26.50 11.96 -2.65
C ARG A 26 -25.05 11.78 -2.21
N ILE A 27 -24.61 10.54 -2.11
CA ILE A 27 -23.27 10.18 -1.67
C ILE A 27 -22.67 9.24 -2.72
N LEU A 28 -21.50 9.61 -3.23
CA LEU A 28 -20.71 8.78 -4.13
C LEU A 28 -19.33 8.60 -3.52
N LEU A 29 -18.94 7.34 -3.32
CA LEU A 29 -17.63 6.97 -2.85
C LEU A 29 -16.79 6.48 -4.03
N LEU A 30 -15.61 7.05 -4.21
CA LEU A 30 -14.66 6.67 -5.25
C LEU A 30 -13.48 5.97 -4.60
N SER A 31 -13.10 4.79 -5.10
CA SER A 31 -11.91 4.05 -4.65
C SER A 31 -11.52 3.01 -5.70
N GLY A 32 -10.21 2.85 -5.95
CA GLY A 32 -9.69 1.72 -6.71
C GLY A 32 -9.73 0.40 -5.91
N THR A 33 -9.69 0.50 -4.57
CA THR A 33 -9.56 -0.64 -3.65
C THR A 33 -10.47 -0.40 -2.43
N PRO A 34 -11.79 -0.62 -2.53
CA PRO A 34 -12.74 -0.23 -1.48
C PRO A 34 -12.57 -0.98 -0.15
N ALA A 35 -11.98 -2.17 -0.16
CA ALA A 35 -11.56 -2.90 1.05
C ALA A 35 -10.09 -3.28 0.95
N LEU A 36 -9.36 -3.19 2.07
CA LEU A 36 -7.93 -3.49 2.11
C LEU A 36 -7.68 -4.93 2.56
N SER A 37 -8.43 -5.42 3.55
CA SER A 37 -8.12 -6.71 4.17
C SER A 37 -9.33 -7.47 4.74
N ARG A 38 -10.31 -6.78 5.34
CA ARG A 38 -11.33 -7.45 6.16
C ARG A 38 -12.75 -6.96 5.82
N PRO A 39 -13.78 -7.82 5.89
CA PRO A 39 -15.16 -7.43 5.59
C PRO A 39 -15.69 -6.27 6.44
N ILE A 40 -15.24 -6.16 7.70
CA ILE A 40 -15.64 -5.08 8.61
C ILE A 40 -15.21 -3.68 8.11
N GLU A 41 -14.17 -3.60 7.27
CA GLU A 41 -13.68 -2.34 6.69
C GLU A 41 -14.66 -1.74 5.66
N LEU A 42 -15.57 -2.55 5.12
CA LEU A 42 -16.62 -2.09 4.20
C LEU A 42 -17.79 -1.45 4.95
N PHE A 43 -18.07 -1.89 6.17
CA PHE A 43 -19.29 -1.52 6.90
C PHE A 43 -19.48 0.00 7.01
N SER A 44 -18.41 0.70 7.36
CA SER A 44 -18.36 2.17 7.46
C SER A 44 -18.70 2.87 6.14
N GLN A 45 -18.24 2.33 5.01
CA GLN A 45 -18.52 2.87 3.67
C GLN A 45 -19.94 2.55 3.22
N LEU A 46 -20.41 1.33 3.47
CA LEU A 46 -21.77 0.89 3.10
C LEU A 46 -22.84 1.67 3.86
N THR A 47 -22.63 1.91 5.17
CA THR A 47 -23.54 2.71 5.99
C THR A 47 -23.54 4.20 5.63
N LEU A 48 -22.43 4.71 5.10
CA LEU A 48 -22.38 6.05 4.54
C LEU A 48 -23.26 6.15 3.27
N ILE A 49 -23.22 5.15 2.39
CA ILE A 49 -24.02 5.13 1.16
C ILE A 49 -25.51 4.88 1.48
N ASN A 50 -25.81 3.88 2.31
CA ASN A 50 -27.16 3.52 2.73
C ASN A 50 -27.29 3.63 4.25
N ARG A 51 -27.96 4.68 4.72
CA ARG A 51 -28.13 4.98 6.15
C ARG A 51 -29.01 3.97 6.89
N ASN A 52 -29.91 3.31 6.17
CA ASN A 52 -30.81 2.27 6.69
C ASN A 52 -30.29 0.86 6.40
N PHE A 53 -28.97 0.73 6.21
CA PHE A 53 -28.34 -0.58 6.11
C PHE A 53 -28.44 -1.35 7.44
N VAL A 54 -27.87 -2.56 7.47
CA VAL A 54 -27.89 -3.39 8.68
C VAL A 54 -27.07 -2.78 9.81
N LYS A 55 -27.41 -3.14 11.06
CA LYS A 55 -26.61 -2.74 12.23
C LYS A 55 -25.26 -3.45 12.19
N ILE A 56 -24.26 -2.83 12.82
CA ILE A 56 -22.89 -3.35 12.85
C ILE A 56 -22.81 -4.77 13.42
N HIS A 57 -23.63 -5.08 14.42
CA HIS A 57 -23.63 -6.38 15.05
C HIS A 57 -24.14 -7.47 14.11
N ASP A 58 -25.25 -7.21 13.41
CA ASP A 58 -25.83 -8.15 12.44
C ASP A 58 -24.90 -8.37 11.24
N TYR A 59 -24.30 -7.28 10.75
CA TYR A 59 -23.27 -7.35 9.72
C TYR A 59 -22.06 -8.17 10.19
N GLY A 60 -21.61 -7.93 11.42
CA GLY A 60 -20.49 -8.62 12.02
C GLY A 60 -20.72 -10.12 12.19
N LEU A 61 -21.90 -10.51 12.69
CA LEU A 61 -22.30 -11.91 12.83
C LEU A 61 -22.33 -12.62 11.46
N ARG A 62 -22.89 -11.95 10.44
CA ARG A 62 -23.06 -12.55 9.11
C ARG A 62 -21.77 -12.63 8.31
N TYR A 63 -20.96 -11.57 8.31
CA TYR A 63 -19.84 -11.44 7.36
C TYR A 63 -18.45 -11.36 8.01
N CYS A 64 -18.36 -11.16 9.32
CA CYS A 64 -17.09 -10.94 10.02
C CYS A 64 -16.74 -12.05 11.02
N GLU A 65 -17.43 -13.20 10.97
CA GLU A 65 -17.24 -14.32 11.89
C GLU A 65 -17.17 -13.85 13.35
N ALA A 66 -18.18 -13.07 13.78
CA ALA A 66 -18.11 -12.35 15.05
C ALA A 66 -17.94 -13.31 16.25
N LYS A 67 -16.96 -13.02 17.10
CA LYS A 67 -16.66 -13.81 18.31
C LYS A 67 -16.86 -12.97 19.56
N LYS A 68 -17.51 -13.54 20.57
CA LYS A 68 -17.60 -12.91 21.89
C LYS A 68 -16.29 -13.15 22.64
N THR A 69 -15.66 -12.08 23.08
CA THR A 69 -14.42 -12.08 23.86
C THR A 69 -14.67 -11.44 25.23
N ALA A 70 -13.71 -11.55 26.14
CA ALA A 70 -13.77 -10.88 27.45
C ALA A 70 -13.89 -9.35 27.35
N PHE A 71 -13.46 -8.76 26.23
CA PHE A 71 -13.47 -7.31 26.00
C PHE A 71 -14.58 -6.85 25.04
N GLY A 72 -15.56 -7.71 24.75
CA GLY A 72 -16.67 -7.44 23.84
C GLY A 72 -16.62 -8.27 22.56
N TRP A 73 -17.23 -7.77 21.49
CA TRP A 73 -17.31 -8.47 20.21
C TRP A 73 -16.09 -8.21 19.33
N ASP A 74 -15.47 -9.29 18.86
CA ASP A 74 -14.43 -9.27 17.84
C ASP A 74 -15.06 -9.49 16.45
N TYR A 75 -14.77 -8.59 15.52
CA TYR A 75 -15.26 -8.60 14.13
C TYR A 75 -14.11 -8.68 13.12
N GLN A 76 -12.95 -9.23 13.51
CA GLN A 76 -11.78 -9.30 12.64
C GLN A 76 -11.79 -10.49 11.68
N GLY A 77 -12.71 -11.44 11.85
CA GLY A 77 -12.82 -12.63 11.01
C GLY A 77 -13.52 -12.35 9.67
N SER A 78 -13.83 -13.43 8.96
CA SER A 78 -14.43 -13.37 7.62
C SER A 78 -15.33 -14.57 7.39
N SER A 79 -16.60 -14.31 7.06
CA SER A 79 -17.61 -15.33 6.79
C SER A 79 -18.49 -14.92 5.61
N ASN A 80 -19.15 -15.88 4.94
CA ASN A 80 -20.12 -15.63 3.87
C ASN A 80 -19.62 -14.67 2.75
N THR A 81 -18.34 -14.77 2.39
CA THR A 81 -17.68 -13.83 1.47
C THR A 81 -18.29 -13.80 0.07
N LYS A 82 -18.74 -14.95 -0.44
CA LYS A 82 -19.42 -15.04 -1.74
C LYS A 82 -20.73 -14.26 -1.74
N GLU A 83 -21.50 -14.36 -0.66
CA GLU A 83 -22.76 -13.63 -0.51
C GLU A 83 -22.51 -12.12 -0.42
N LEU A 84 -21.55 -11.71 0.42
CA LEU A 84 -21.15 -10.30 0.52
C LEU A 84 -20.71 -9.74 -0.83
N GLN A 85 -19.92 -10.50 -1.59
CA GLN A 85 -19.47 -10.09 -2.93
C GLN A 85 -20.65 -9.84 -3.87
N GLN A 86 -21.69 -10.68 -3.85
CA GLN A 86 -22.88 -10.48 -4.67
C GLN A 86 -23.68 -9.26 -4.23
N LEU A 87 -23.88 -9.09 -2.92
CA LEU A 87 -24.53 -7.89 -2.36
C LEU A 87 -23.83 -6.61 -2.80
N LEU A 88 -22.50 -6.58 -2.73
CA LEU A 88 -21.71 -5.43 -3.18
C LEU A 88 -21.90 -5.15 -4.68
N LYS A 89 -21.80 -6.18 -5.52
CA LYS A 89 -21.94 -6.04 -6.99
C LYS A 89 -23.33 -5.55 -7.39
N CYS A 90 -24.37 -6.07 -6.76
CA CYS A 90 -25.75 -5.77 -7.15
C CYS A 90 -26.23 -4.40 -6.65
N LEU A 91 -25.76 -3.95 -5.47
CA LEU A 91 -26.38 -2.82 -4.78
C LEU A 91 -25.46 -1.62 -4.53
N PHE A 92 -24.14 -1.81 -4.45
CA PHE A 92 -23.23 -0.77 -3.94
C PHE A 92 -22.08 -0.40 -4.86
N VAL A 93 -21.59 -1.34 -5.67
CA VAL A 93 -20.31 -1.20 -6.36
C VAL A 93 -20.53 -1.29 -7.87
N LEU A 94 -20.24 -0.19 -8.55
CA LEU A 94 -19.94 -0.19 -9.97
C LEU A 94 -18.43 -0.38 -10.15
N ARG A 95 -18.01 -1.53 -10.67
CA ARG A 95 -16.59 -1.83 -10.94
C ARG A 95 -16.42 -2.32 -12.37
N ARG A 96 -15.44 -1.76 -13.08
CA ARG A 96 -14.98 -2.23 -14.39
C ARG A 96 -13.51 -2.64 -14.27
N LEU A 97 -13.11 -3.73 -14.90
CA LEU A 97 -11.69 -4.11 -14.98
C LEU A 97 -11.05 -3.39 -16.15
N LYS A 98 -9.74 -3.12 -16.07
CA LYS A 98 -9.02 -2.52 -17.20
C LYS A 98 -9.11 -3.39 -18.45
N THR A 99 -9.12 -4.71 -18.29
CA THR A 99 -9.35 -5.68 -19.39
C THR A 99 -10.67 -5.47 -20.11
N ASP A 100 -11.70 -4.95 -19.42
CA ASP A 100 -13.03 -4.76 -19.99
C ASP A 100 -13.13 -3.44 -20.78
N VAL A 101 -12.17 -2.52 -20.63
CA VAL A 101 -12.26 -1.15 -21.17
C VAL A 101 -11.02 -0.66 -21.93
N LEU A 102 -9.85 -1.27 -21.71
CA LEU A 102 -8.56 -0.86 -22.28
C LEU A 102 -7.91 -2.05 -22.97
N THR A 103 -8.38 -2.36 -24.19
CA THR A 103 -7.87 -3.47 -25.02
C THR A 103 -6.58 -3.14 -25.76
N GLN A 104 -6.13 -1.89 -25.73
CA GLN A 104 -4.97 -1.40 -26.48
C GLN A 104 -3.64 -1.46 -25.69
N LEU A 105 -3.69 -1.80 -24.40
CA LEU A 105 -2.49 -1.89 -23.58
C LEU A 105 -1.89 -3.29 -23.66
N PRO A 106 -0.56 -3.42 -23.81
CA PRO A 106 0.10 -4.71 -23.74
C PRO A 106 -0.03 -5.33 -22.35
N ASP A 107 0.15 -6.64 -22.27
CA ASP A 107 0.06 -7.36 -21.01
C ASP A 107 1.11 -6.89 -19.99
N ARG A 108 0.68 -6.82 -18.73
CA ARG A 108 1.57 -6.48 -17.62
C ARG A 108 2.40 -7.70 -17.23
N ILE A 109 3.68 -7.68 -17.58
CA ILE A 109 4.64 -8.69 -17.14
C ILE A 109 5.06 -8.41 -15.69
N ARG A 110 5.07 -9.44 -14.86
CA ARG A 110 5.59 -9.38 -13.48
C ARG A 110 6.70 -10.41 -13.33
N GLN A 111 7.82 -9.97 -12.79
CA GLN A 111 8.97 -10.84 -12.53
C GLN A 111 9.47 -10.60 -11.11
N VAL A 112 9.80 -11.69 -10.43
CA VAL A 112 10.53 -11.64 -9.15
C VAL A 112 12.01 -11.66 -9.47
N VAL A 113 12.73 -10.65 -9.01
CA VAL A 113 14.18 -10.56 -9.16
C VAL A 113 14.82 -11.11 -7.89
N MET A 114 15.63 -12.14 -8.05
CA MET A 114 16.44 -12.67 -6.96
C MET A 114 17.66 -11.79 -6.79
N LEU A 115 17.84 -11.24 -5.59
CA LEU A 115 19.01 -10.47 -5.23
C LEU A 115 20.19 -11.40 -4.94
N ASP A 116 21.40 -10.93 -5.26
CA ASP A 116 22.63 -11.65 -4.94
C ASP A 116 22.77 -11.85 -3.43
N PRO A 117 22.78 -13.09 -2.93
CA PRO A 117 22.95 -13.40 -1.51
C PRO A 117 24.26 -12.88 -0.91
N GLU A 118 25.32 -12.77 -1.71
CA GLU A 118 26.64 -12.31 -1.23
C GLU A 118 26.63 -10.82 -0.86
N LEU A 119 25.76 -10.05 -1.52
CA LEU A 119 25.54 -8.63 -1.23
C LEU A 119 24.56 -8.40 -0.08
N ILE A 120 23.91 -9.46 0.41
CA ILE A 120 23.04 -9.40 1.58
C ILE A 120 23.88 -9.66 2.83
N LYS A 121 23.98 -8.66 3.69
CA LYS A 121 24.67 -8.81 4.97
C LYS A 121 23.98 -9.90 5.79
N LYS A 122 24.77 -10.79 6.41
CA LYS A 122 24.24 -11.77 7.37
C LYS A 122 23.48 -11.01 8.47
N GLY A 123 22.34 -11.57 8.89
CA GLY A 123 21.50 -10.97 9.93
C GLY A 123 22.32 -10.63 11.17
N THR A 124 22.03 -9.49 11.79
CA THR A 124 22.69 -9.10 13.04
C THR A 124 22.25 -10.02 14.18
N LYS A 125 23.06 -10.14 15.25
CA LYS A 125 22.66 -10.84 16.49
C LYS A 125 21.31 -10.34 17.01
N GLU A 126 21.05 -9.04 16.83
CA GLU A 126 19.77 -8.43 17.18
C GLU A 126 18.62 -8.98 16.33
N MET A 127 18.82 -9.16 15.02
CA MET A 127 17.80 -9.75 14.15
C MET A 127 17.53 -11.22 14.47
N GLU A 128 18.55 -11.98 14.86
CA GLU A 128 18.37 -13.36 15.34
C GLU A 128 17.54 -13.39 16.63
N ALA A 129 17.82 -12.48 17.57
CA ALA A 129 17.04 -12.31 18.79
C ALA A 129 15.59 -11.90 18.50
N MET A 130 15.36 -10.96 17.56
CA MET A 130 14.03 -10.57 17.09
C MET A 130 13.26 -11.75 16.50
N ALA A 131 13.91 -12.53 15.63
CA ALA A 131 13.30 -13.69 15.01
C ALA A 131 12.96 -14.77 16.04
N ALA A 132 13.82 -14.98 17.03
CA ALA A 132 13.55 -15.89 18.15
C ALA A 132 12.38 -15.39 19.02
N ASN A 133 12.32 -14.09 19.30
CA ASN A 133 11.23 -13.48 20.04
C ASN A 133 9.90 -13.65 19.29
N LEU A 134 9.85 -13.37 17.99
CA LEU A 134 8.64 -13.51 17.16
C LEU A 134 8.05 -14.94 17.14
N LYS A 135 8.87 -15.95 17.41
CA LYS A 135 8.44 -17.36 17.53
C LYS A 135 7.81 -17.69 18.88
N ARG A 136 7.97 -16.85 19.91
CA ARG A 136 7.38 -17.07 21.23
C ARG A 136 5.86 -16.90 21.17
N GLU A 137 5.13 -17.92 21.64
CA GLU A 137 3.65 -17.89 21.69
C GLU A 137 3.10 -16.85 22.68
N SER A 138 3.94 -16.39 23.62
CA SER A 138 3.56 -15.39 24.62
C SER A 138 3.32 -13.99 24.04
N LEU A 139 3.94 -13.64 22.91
CA LEU A 139 3.73 -12.35 22.25
C LEU A 139 2.37 -12.31 21.56
N LYS A 140 1.49 -11.42 22.02
CA LYS A 140 0.12 -11.27 21.50
C LYS A 140 -0.16 -9.83 21.07
N GLY A 141 -1.09 -9.68 20.13
CA GLY A 141 -1.65 -8.39 19.74
C GLY A 141 -0.61 -7.37 19.30
N LEU A 142 -0.62 -6.21 19.96
CA LEU A 142 0.19 -5.03 19.63
C LEU A 142 1.69 -5.27 19.78
N GLU A 143 2.12 -6.05 20.77
CA GLU A 143 3.55 -6.31 21.02
C GLU A 143 4.16 -7.15 19.89
N LYS A 144 3.45 -8.21 19.47
CA LYS A 144 3.86 -9.02 18.32
C LYS A 144 3.92 -8.20 17.05
N HIS A 145 2.97 -7.28 16.87
CA HIS A 145 2.94 -6.39 15.72
C HIS A 145 4.12 -5.40 15.72
N ALA A 146 4.43 -4.80 16.87
CA ALA A 146 5.57 -3.90 17.02
C ALA A 146 6.90 -4.62 16.72
N GLU A 147 7.09 -5.83 17.24
CA GLU A 147 8.31 -6.60 16.99
C GLU A 147 8.42 -7.03 15.51
N LEU A 148 7.30 -7.34 14.85
CA LEU A 148 7.28 -7.64 13.42
C LEU A 148 7.68 -6.42 12.59
N LEU A 149 7.18 -5.23 12.91
CA LEU A 149 7.56 -3.98 12.23
C LEU A 149 9.04 -3.67 12.43
N ARG A 150 9.57 -3.91 13.63
CA ARG A 150 11.00 -3.73 13.92
C ARG A 150 11.86 -4.68 13.10
N TYR A 151 11.50 -5.96 13.07
CA TYR A 151 12.20 -6.97 12.26
C TYR A 151 12.16 -6.63 10.77
N TYR A 152 10.99 -6.21 10.27
CA TYR A 152 10.80 -5.76 8.89
C TYR A 152 11.76 -4.61 8.54
N SER A 153 11.82 -3.57 9.38
CA SER A 153 12.75 -2.43 9.23
C SER A 153 14.22 -2.85 9.23
N GLU A 154 14.65 -3.69 10.18
CA GLU A 154 16.05 -4.13 10.25
C GLU A 154 16.43 -5.03 9.07
N SER A 155 15.50 -5.85 8.58
CA SER A 155 15.74 -6.71 7.42
C SER A 155 16.02 -5.92 6.14
N SER A 156 15.42 -4.74 5.99
CA SER A 156 15.64 -3.86 4.84
C SER A 156 17.06 -3.30 4.81
N LYS A 157 17.66 -3.01 5.98
CA LYS A 157 19.04 -2.53 6.06
C LYS A 157 20.07 -3.55 5.55
N GLN A 158 19.77 -4.84 5.67
CA GLN A 158 20.70 -5.90 5.24
C GLN A 158 20.76 -6.04 3.72
N ARG A 159 19.74 -5.56 3.00
CA ARG A 159 19.59 -5.71 1.54
C ARG A 159 20.05 -4.49 0.76
N LEU A 160 20.47 -3.42 1.42
CA LEU A 160 20.82 -2.13 0.80
C LEU A 160 21.88 -2.26 -0.30
N ASN A 161 22.90 -3.07 -0.09
CA ASN A 161 23.96 -3.27 -1.09
C ASN A 161 23.45 -4.01 -2.33
N ALA A 162 22.65 -5.06 -2.12
CA ALA A 162 22.06 -5.83 -3.22
C ALA A 162 21.05 -5.00 -4.03
N VAL A 163 20.21 -4.20 -3.36
CA VAL A 163 19.32 -3.24 -4.02
C VAL A 163 20.12 -2.21 -4.80
N GLY A 164 21.18 -1.65 -4.21
CA GLY A 164 22.04 -0.68 -4.88
C GLY A 164 22.74 -1.24 -6.12
N ALA A 165 23.23 -2.48 -6.06
CA ALA A 165 23.82 -3.17 -7.22
C ALA A 165 22.80 -3.34 -8.35
N TYR A 166 21.58 -3.82 -8.02
CA TYR A 166 20.52 -3.97 -9.02
C TYR A 166 20.10 -2.63 -9.66
N VAL A 167 20.02 -1.56 -8.86
CA VAL A 167 19.74 -0.20 -9.37
C VAL A 167 20.83 0.25 -10.34
N LYS A 168 22.10 -0.04 -10.02
CA LYS A 168 23.22 0.27 -10.92
C LYS A 168 23.10 -0.47 -12.25
N ASP A 169 22.80 -1.77 -12.23
CA ASP A 169 22.60 -2.56 -13.44
C ASP A 169 21.45 -2.03 -14.32
N LEU A 170 20.41 -1.46 -13.71
CA LEU A 170 19.30 -0.82 -14.43
C LEU A 170 19.70 0.52 -15.07
N ILE A 171 20.51 1.31 -14.35
CA ILE A 171 21.06 2.57 -14.87
C ILE A 171 21.97 2.29 -16.07
N ASP A 172 22.82 1.26 -15.99
CA ASP A 172 23.77 0.91 -17.05
C ASP A 172 23.05 0.46 -18.35
N LYS A 173 21.79 0.01 -18.24
CA LYS A 173 20.90 -0.28 -19.39
C LYS A 173 20.23 0.96 -19.98
N ASN A 174 20.48 2.14 -19.42
CA ASN A 174 19.92 3.43 -19.82
C ASN A 174 18.38 3.42 -20.00
N GLN A 175 17.68 2.73 -19.10
CA GLN A 175 16.23 2.61 -19.14
C GLN A 175 15.57 3.63 -18.21
N LYS A 176 14.44 4.21 -18.65
CA LYS A 176 13.60 5.07 -17.80
C LYS A 176 12.65 4.23 -16.96
N PHE A 177 12.72 4.35 -15.63
CA PHE A 177 11.96 3.50 -14.71
C PHE A 177 11.48 4.20 -13.45
N ILE A 178 10.48 3.60 -12.81
CA ILE A 178 9.96 4.00 -11.52
C ILE A 178 10.42 2.98 -10.49
N ILE A 179 10.94 3.41 -9.35
CA ILE A 179 11.34 2.54 -8.25
C ILE A 179 10.63 2.93 -6.96
N PHE A 180 9.92 1.95 -6.39
CA PHE A 180 9.20 2.08 -5.14
C PHE A 180 9.98 1.44 -4.00
N ALA A 181 10.04 2.13 -2.85
CA ALA A 181 10.53 1.59 -1.60
C ALA A 181 9.67 2.07 -0.41
N HIS A 182 9.73 1.36 0.71
CA HIS A 182 8.98 1.71 1.91
C HIS A 182 9.85 2.49 2.91
N HIS A 183 11.02 1.94 3.23
CA HIS A 183 11.89 2.47 4.26
C HIS A 183 12.77 3.59 3.72
N GLN A 184 12.98 4.60 4.56
CA GLN A 184 13.82 5.77 4.23
C GLN A 184 15.26 5.35 3.89
N CYS A 185 15.85 4.42 4.64
CA CYS A 185 17.20 3.93 4.34
C CYS A 185 17.34 3.30 2.94
N VAL A 186 16.29 2.68 2.41
CA VAL A 186 16.29 2.10 1.06
C VAL A 186 16.15 3.20 0.01
N LEU A 187 15.26 4.17 0.23
CA LEU A 187 15.12 5.37 -0.63
C LEU A 187 16.45 6.15 -0.69
N ASP A 188 17.10 6.33 0.45
CA ASP A 188 18.39 7.01 0.57
C ASP A 188 19.48 6.22 -0.16
N LYS A 189 19.50 4.89 -0.04
CA LYS A 189 20.47 4.07 -0.76
C LYS A 189 20.30 4.13 -2.28
N ILE A 190 19.06 4.11 -2.77
CA ILE A 190 18.75 4.26 -4.19
C ILE A 190 19.24 5.65 -4.67
N SER A 191 18.94 6.70 -3.89
CA SER A 191 19.36 8.08 -4.20
C SER A 191 20.89 8.20 -4.25
N GLU A 192 21.60 7.62 -3.27
CA GLU A 192 23.07 7.59 -3.21
C GLU A 192 23.69 6.96 -4.48
N VAL A 193 23.11 5.85 -4.97
CA VAL A 193 23.59 5.20 -6.19
C VAL A 193 23.35 6.08 -7.41
N LEU A 194 22.18 6.71 -7.51
CA LEU A 194 21.84 7.62 -8.61
C LEU A 194 22.75 8.85 -8.65
N ASP A 195 23.03 9.45 -7.48
CA ASP A 195 23.93 10.60 -7.34
C ASP A 195 25.35 10.25 -7.77
N LYS A 196 25.88 9.09 -7.32
CA LYS A 196 27.21 8.60 -7.71
C LYS A 196 27.31 8.31 -9.21
N SER A 197 26.25 7.80 -9.81
CA SER A 197 26.16 7.56 -11.25
C SER A 197 25.82 8.82 -12.05
N LYS A 198 25.64 9.98 -11.40
CA LYS A 198 25.28 11.28 -12.01
C LYS A 198 24.00 11.21 -12.85
N VAL A 199 23.03 10.40 -12.42
CA VAL A 199 21.72 10.26 -13.06
C VAL A 199 20.75 11.27 -12.47
N ARG A 200 20.00 11.99 -13.32
CA ARG A 200 18.92 12.86 -12.86
C ARG A 200 17.69 12.02 -12.51
N TYR A 201 17.13 12.27 -11.34
CA TYR A 201 15.92 11.60 -10.85
C TYR A 201 15.02 12.56 -10.09
N ILE A 202 13.78 12.13 -9.87
CA ILE A 202 12.85 12.77 -8.92
C ILE A 202 12.72 11.88 -7.68
N ARG A 203 12.45 12.50 -6.52
CA ARG A 203 12.12 11.79 -5.28
C ARG A 203 10.84 12.33 -4.67
N ILE A 204 9.86 11.45 -4.46
CA ILE A 204 8.58 11.79 -3.80
C ILE A 204 8.39 10.93 -2.57
N GLU A 205 8.22 11.59 -1.43
CA GLU A 205 8.05 10.95 -0.12
C GLU A 205 7.09 11.74 0.78
N GLY A 206 6.89 11.29 2.01
CA GLY A 206 5.86 11.83 2.91
C GLY A 206 6.01 13.33 3.18
N LYS A 207 7.24 13.85 3.20
CA LYS A 207 7.55 15.27 3.40
C LYS A 207 7.44 16.13 2.13
N THR A 208 7.25 15.53 0.96
CA THR A 208 7.12 16.29 -0.29
C THR A 208 5.76 16.99 -0.35
N GLY A 209 5.76 18.33 -0.44
CA GLY A 209 4.54 19.14 -0.55
C GLY A 209 3.80 18.96 -1.88
N ALA A 210 2.53 19.37 -1.94
CA ALA A 210 1.67 19.18 -3.11
C ALA A 210 2.22 19.85 -4.39
N ASP A 211 2.69 21.10 -4.28
CA ASP A 211 3.23 21.84 -5.42
C ASP A 211 4.54 21.22 -5.94
N GLN A 212 5.40 20.78 -5.02
CA GLN A 212 6.63 20.07 -5.36
C GLN A 212 6.35 18.74 -6.06
N ARG A 213 5.34 17.98 -5.59
CA ARG A 213 4.91 16.74 -6.26
C ARG A 213 4.53 16.98 -7.70
N LYS A 214 3.73 18.01 -7.97
CA LYS A 214 3.33 18.36 -9.33
C LYS A 214 4.54 18.68 -10.21
N ASN A 215 5.47 19.48 -9.68
CA ASN A 215 6.71 19.81 -10.37
C ASN A 215 7.55 18.56 -10.67
N TYR A 216 7.73 17.65 -9.71
CA TYR A 216 8.45 16.39 -9.94
C TYR A 216 7.77 15.51 -11.00
N VAL A 217 6.44 15.37 -10.94
CA VAL A 217 5.69 14.64 -11.97
C VAL A 217 5.93 15.25 -13.35
N ASP A 218 5.84 16.57 -13.46
CA ASP A 218 6.12 17.28 -14.72
C ASP A 218 7.56 17.05 -15.20
N GLN A 219 8.55 17.12 -14.32
CA GLN A 219 9.95 16.86 -14.66
C GLN A 219 10.16 15.45 -15.21
N PHE A 220 9.63 14.43 -14.52
CA PHE A 220 9.78 13.04 -14.95
C PHE A 220 9.03 12.77 -16.26
N GLN A 221 7.87 13.38 -16.47
CA GLN A 221 7.06 13.16 -17.67
C GLN A 221 7.62 13.87 -18.90
N LYS A 222 8.18 15.08 -18.75
CA LYS A 222 8.56 15.96 -19.87
C LYS A 222 10.06 15.93 -20.20
N ARG A 223 10.91 15.50 -19.28
CA ARG A 223 12.36 15.50 -19.49
C ARG A 223 12.89 14.10 -19.75
N ASP A 224 13.56 13.94 -20.88
CA ASP A 224 14.20 12.66 -21.24
C ASP A 224 15.45 12.38 -20.40
N ASP A 225 16.13 13.42 -19.91
CA ASP A 225 17.29 13.28 -19.03
C ASP A 225 16.93 12.83 -17.60
N CYS A 226 15.66 12.93 -17.20
CA CYS A 226 15.16 12.43 -15.92
C CYS A 226 14.76 10.95 -16.04
N LEU A 227 15.71 10.06 -15.77
CA LEU A 227 15.55 8.62 -16.01
C LEU A 227 14.84 7.86 -14.89
N VAL A 228 14.93 8.34 -13.65
CA VAL A 228 14.44 7.57 -12.50
C VAL A 228 13.44 8.36 -11.66
N ALA A 229 12.35 7.72 -11.24
CA ALA A 229 11.44 8.24 -10.23
C ALA A 229 11.52 7.38 -8.97
N VAL A 230 12.05 7.94 -7.88
CA VAL A 230 12.19 7.28 -6.58
C VAL A 230 10.98 7.64 -5.71
N LEU A 231 10.11 6.66 -5.44
CA LEU A 231 8.82 6.90 -4.81
C LEU A 231 8.68 6.10 -3.52
N SER A 232 8.26 6.77 -2.45
CA SER A 232 7.82 6.08 -1.25
C SER A 232 6.45 5.43 -1.49
N ILE A 233 6.31 4.13 -1.20
CA ILE A 233 5.07 3.37 -1.44
C ILE A 233 3.86 4.05 -0.77
N THR A 234 4.02 4.51 0.47
CA THR A 234 2.92 5.12 1.23
C THR A 234 2.66 6.56 0.81
N ALA A 235 3.69 7.30 0.39
CA ALA A 235 3.51 8.68 -0.03
C ALA A 235 2.96 8.81 -1.46
N ALA A 236 3.28 7.86 -2.33
CA ALA A 236 2.87 7.82 -3.73
C ALA A 236 1.64 6.92 -3.97
N ASN A 237 0.90 6.57 -2.91
CA ASN A 237 -0.23 5.65 -2.97
C ASN A 237 -1.49 6.23 -3.66
N SER A 238 -1.50 7.52 -3.98
CA SER A 238 -2.64 8.19 -4.60
C SER A 238 -2.21 9.39 -5.45
N GLY A 239 -2.91 9.62 -6.56
CA GLY A 239 -2.87 10.89 -7.30
C GLY A 239 -1.62 11.19 -8.11
N ILE A 240 -0.76 10.20 -8.42
CA ILE A 240 0.44 10.41 -9.24
C ILE A 240 0.32 9.60 -10.55
N THR A 241 0.39 10.29 -11.69
CA THR A 241 0.36 9.69 -13.03
C THR A 241 1.72 9.82 -13.69
N LEU A 242 2.44 8.70 -13.81
CA LEU A 242 3.78 8.62 -14.41
C LEU A 242 3.76 7.63 -15.59
N THR A 243 3.42 8.13 -16.77
CA THR A 243 3.24 7.34 -18.00
C THR A 243 4.50 7.29 -18.86
N ALA A 244 5.49 8.16 -18.61
CA ALA A 244 6.76 8.18 -19.34
C ALA A 244 7.68 6.99 -19.07
N ALA A 245 7.32 6.10 -18.14
CA ALA A 245 8.06 4.87 -17.86
C ALA A 245 7.18 3.64 -18.07
N SER A 246 7.74 2.62 -18.73
CA SER A 246 7.13 1.30 -18.90
C SER A 246 7.63 0.28 -17.88
N PHE A 247 8.72 0.57 -17.17
CA PHE A 247 9.36 -0.33 -16.21
C PHE A 247 9.20 0.16 -14.78
N VAL A 248 8.73 -0.72 -13.90
CA VAL A 248 8.46 -0.43 -12.49
C VAL A 248 9.12 -1.46 -11.61
N VAL A 249 9.93 -0.99 -10.67
CA VAL A 249 10.66 -1.80 -9.70
C VAL A 249 10.06 -1.57 -8.32
N PHE A 250 9.79 -2.65 -7.61
CA PHE A 250 9.50 -2.61 -6.18
C PHE A 250 10.73 -3.11 -5.45
N ALA A 251 11.57 -2.19 -4.96
CA ALA A 251 12.74 -2.53 -4.16
C ALA A 251 12.32 -3.19 -2.84
N GLU A 252 11.12 -2.84 -2.36
CA GLU A 252 10.48 -3.43 -1.20
C GLU A 252 9.00 -3.68 -1.48
N LEU A 253 8.45 -4.70 -0.82
CA LEU A 253 7.01 -4.89 -0.75
C LEU A 253 6.51 -4.31 0.56
N TYR A 254 5.40 -3.59 0.50
CA TYR A 254 4.70 -3.15 1.69
C TYR A 254 4.00 -4.32 2.37
N TRP A 255 3.93 -4.30 3.71
CA TRP A 255 3.32 -5.37 4.50
C TRP A 255 1.84 -5.64 4.17
N ASN A 256 1.14 -4.68 3.57
CA ASN A 256 -0.20 -4.88 3.01
C ASN A 256 -0.13 -4.95 1.47
N PRO A 257 -0.53 -6.08 0.84
CA PRO A 257 -0.46 -6.25 -0.61
C PRO A 257 -1.57 -5.54 -1.40
N ALA A 258 -2.57 -4.96 -0.72
CA ALA A 258 -3.75 -4.33 -1.32
C ALA A 258 -3.46 -2.99 -2.02
#